data_AF-A0A2N3VC88-F1
#
_entry.id   AF-A0A2N3VC88-F1
#
_cell.length_a   1.000
_cell.length_b   1.000
_cell.length_c   1.000
_cell.angle_alpha   90.00
_cell.angle_beta   90.00
_cell.angle_gamma   90.00
#
_symmetry.space_group_name_H-M   'P 1'
#
loop_
_entity.id
_entity.type
_entity.pdbx_description
1 polymer ?
#
loop_
_entity_poly.entity_id
_entity_poly.type
_entity_poly.pdbx_seq_one_letter_code
_entity_poly.pdbx_strand_id
1 'polypeptide(L)'
;MTEQHETPSGVSGKALVRDIPQATVTRLATYLRVLAGLADEGVVIVSSEELAVAAGVNSAKLRKDLSFLGPNGVRGVGYDVAKLRTRIEDVLGLSQGHRVVLIGAGNLGRALVGYGGFGVRGFTVVAIFDNDPSVIGQSYAGLVVRDVEQLTAQIPALTPTIAVVAVPDEAAQDVCDRLVAAGLPSILSFAPLELRAPAHVQVRRVDLAMELQMLSFDAARNDAPALPEIAEVGSGRVARRVPPPSHLTHAAPVEPARGRPTRRTAPHSATPHSATEPSTKGSVITP
;
A
#
# COMPACT_ATOMS: atom_id res chain seq x y z
N MET A 1 54.39 -29.24 -13.85
CA MET A 1 53.15 -29.26 -14.66
C MET A 1 52.05 -29.50 -13.65
N THR A 2 51.54 -28.42 -13.06
CA THR A 2 50.65 -28.47 -11.90
C THR A 2 49.48 -27.58 -12.23
N GLU A 3 48.37 -28.20 -12.60
CA GLU A 3 47.15 -27.53 -13.01
C GLU A 3 46.54 -26.77 -11.82
N GLN A 4 46.35 -25.46 -12.02
CA GLN A 4 45.61 -24.60 -11.12
C GLN A 4 44.11 -24.81 -11.39
N HIS A 5 43.38 -25.22 -10.36
CA HIS A 5 41.92 -25.25 -10.37
C HIS A 5 41.43 -23.85 -9.99
N GLU A 6 41.09 -23.05 -10.98
CA GLU A 6 40.49 -21.73 -10.81
C GLU A 6 38.98 -21.90 -10.60
N THR A 7 38.48 -21.55 -9.41
CA THR A 7 37.04 -21.48 -9.13
C THR A 7 36.50 -20.14 -9.65
N PRO A 8 35.41 -20.12 -10.45
CA PRO A 8 34.88 -18.87 -10.97
C PRO A 8 34.14 -18.12 -9.86
N SER A 9 34.79 -17.11 -9.29
CA SER A 9 34.15 -16.09 -8.46
C SER A 9 33.46 -15.08 -9.38
N GLY A 10 32.14 -15.15 -9.50
CA GLY A 10 31.42 -14.22 -10.37
C GLY A 10 29.93 -14.47 -10.56
N VAL A 11 29.20 -14.93 -9.56
CA VAL A 11 27.72 -14.87 -9.62
C VAL A 11 27.27 -13.61 -8.90
N SER A 12 26.99 -12.58 -9.70
CA SER A 12 26.55 -11.25 -9.27
C SER A 12 25.31 -11.33 -8.38
N GLY A 13 25.38 -10.81 -7.15
CA GLY A 13 24.29 -10.76 -6.16
C GLY A 13 23.01 -10.05 -6.63
N LYS A 14 23.02 -9.45 -7.83
CA LYS A 14 21.87 -8.82 -8.49
C LYS A 14 20.85 -9.81 -9.06
N ALA A 15 21.26 -11.06 -9.33
CA ALA A 15 20.37 -12.08 -9.88
C ALA A 15 19.39 -12.65 -8.84
N LEU A 16 19.81 -12.78 -7.57
CA LEU A 16 19.00 -13.38 -6.50
C LEU A 16 17.78 -12.53 -6.08
N VAL A 17 17.81 -11.21 -6.31
CA VAL A 17 16.71 -10.30 -5.94
C VAL A 17 15.48 -10.49 -6.84
N ARG A 18 15.65 -11.00 -8.07
CA ARG A 18 14.53 -11.19 -9.02
C ARG A 18 13.62 -12.38 -8.69
N ASP A 19 14.04 -13.27 -7.79
CA ASP A 19 13.32 -14.53 -7.50
C ASP A 19 12.53 -14.49 -6.18
N ILE A 20 12.46 -13.35 -5.50
CA ILE A 20 11.76 -13.23 -4.22
C ILE A 20 10.26 -12.98 -4.47
N PRO A 21 9.36 -13.84 -3.96
CA PRO A 21 7.93 -13.64 -4.13
C PRO A 21 7.47 -12.31 -3.52
N GLN A 22 6.53 -11.62 -4.16
CA GLN A 22 6.02 -10.32 -3.68
C GLN A 22 5.46 -10.39 -2.26
N ALA A 23 4.80 -11.49 -1.91
CA ALA A 23 4.32 -11.71 -0.55
C ALA A 23 5.46 -11.79 0.48
N THR A 24 6.63 -12.32 0.08
CA THR A 24 7.85 -12.33 0.91
C THR A 24 8.44 -10.93 1.02
N VAL A 25 8.48 -10.13 -0.06
CA VAL A 25 8.91 -8.72 -0.02
C VAL A 25 8.12 -7.91 1.01
N THR A 26 6.78 -8.04 1.03
CA THR A 26 5.93 -7.38 2.03
C THR A 26 6.29 -7.79 3.46
N ARG A 27 6.58 -9.09 3.69
CA ARG A 27 6.97 -9.58 5.02
C ARG A 27 8.38 -9.15 5.42
N LEU A 28 9.33 -9.09 4.49
CA LEU A 28 10.67 -8.55 4.73
C LEU A 28 10.60 -7.10 5.24
N ALA A 29 9.72 -6.27 4.66
CA ALA A 29 9.48 -4.92 5.17
C ALA A 29 8.91 -4.91 6.61
N THR A 30 8.05 -5.88 6.96
CA THR A 30 7.58 -6.06 8.34
C THR A 30 8.71 -6.47 9.27
N TYR A 31 9.58 -7.39 8.85
CA TYR A 31 10.73 -7.83 9.65
C TYR A 31 11.70 -6.67 9.88
N LEU A 32 11.92 -5.82 8.88
CA LEU A 32 12.76 -4.65 9.01
C LEU A 32 12.26 -3.68 10.09
N ARG A 33 10.93 -3.47 10.17
CA ARG A 33 10.31 -2.66 11.24
C ARG A 33 10.58 -3.26 12.63
N VAL A 34 10.42 -4.57 12.78
CA VAL A 34 10.65 -5.26 14.06
C VAL A 34 12.14 -5.19 14.45
N LEU A 35 13.04 -5.45 13.50
CA LEU A 35 14.48 -5.37 13.71
C LEU A 35 14.96 -3.97 14.07
N ALA A 36 14.33 -2.92 13.50
CA ALA A 36 14.60 -1.55 13.91
C ALA A 36 14.26 -1.31 15.39
N GLY A 37 13.08 -1.74 15.85
CA GLY A 37 12.71 -1.64 17.26
C GLY A 37 13.65 -2.42 18.19
N LEU A 38 14.00 -3.65 17.82
CA LEU A 38 14.98 -4.45 18.58
C LEU A 38 16.36 -3.78 18.65
N ALA A 39 16.79 -3.14 17.56
CA ALA A 39 18.05 -2.41 17.54
C ALA A 39 18.00 -1.17 18.45
N ASP A 40 16.89 -0.44 18.47
CA ASP A 40 16.67 0.72 19.36
C ASP A 40 16.67 0.29 20.84
N GLU A 41 16.23 -0.94 21.14
CA GLU A 41 16.30 -1.57 22.46
C GLU A 41 17.69 -2.15 22.81
N GLY A 42 18.66 -2.10 21.89
CA GLY A 42 20.02 -2.60 22.09
C GLY A 42 20.15 -4.13 21.98
N VAL A 43 19.16 -4.82 21.41
CA VAL A 43 19.20 -6.27 21.20
C VAL A 43 20.19 -6.61 20.09
N VAL A 44 21.19 -7.43 20.40
CA VAL A 44 22.25 -7.81 19.45
C VAL A 44 21.89 -9.07 18.67
N ILE A 45 21.30 -10.07 19.34
CA ILE A 45 20.93 -11.37 18.77
C ILE A 45 19.44 -11.61 19.01
N VAL A 46 18.73 -12.09 17.99
CA VAL A 46 17.33 -12.50 18.09
C VAL A 46 17.13 -13.90 17.52
N SER A 47 16.34 -14.76 18.18
CA SER A 47 16.01 -16.07 17.65
C SER A 47 14.97 -15.99 16.52
N SER A 48 14.85 -17.05 15.71
CA SER A 48 13.79 -17.16 14.69
C SER A 48 12.38 -17.16 15.26
N GLU A 49 12.23 -17.59 16.52
CA GLU A 49 10.93 -17.70 17.17
C GLU A 49 10.49 -16.34 17.69
N GLU A 50 11.35 -15.64 18.41
CA GLU A 50 11.10 -14.27 18.89
C GLU A 50 10.81 -13.32 17.73
N LEU A 51 11.64 -13.34 16.68
CA LEU A 51 11.44 -12.46 15.53
C LEU A 51 10.12 -12.78 14.80
N ALA A 52 9.73 -14.06 14.73
CA ALA A 52 8.51 -14.48 14.07
C ALA A 52 7.26 -14.06 14.87
N VAL A 53 7.29 -14.21 16.19
CA VAL A 53 6.23 -13.75 17.10
C VAL A 53 6.07 -12.24 16.98
N ALA A 54 7.16 -11.47 17.10
CA ALA A 54 7.12 -10.02 16.99
C ALA A 54 6.66 -9.52 15.61
N ALA A 55 6.91 -10.29 14.55
CA ALA A 55 6.44 -9.99 13.19
C ALA A 55 5.05 -10.55 12.86
N GLY A 56 4.41 -11.29 13.77
CA GLY A 56 3.09 -11.89 13.55
C GLY A 56 3.06 -12.99 12.49
N VAL A 57 4.14 -13.77 12.37
CA VAL A 57 4.26 -14.87 11.38
C VAL A 57 4.69 -16.18 12.06
N ASN A 58 4.49 -17.30 11.37
CA ASN A 58 5.04 -18.58 11.82
C ASN A 58 6.57 -18.62 11.61
N SER A 59 7.32 -19.15 12.59
CA SER A 59 8.79 -19.26 12.54
C SER A 59 9.31 -20.06 11.34
N ALA A 60 8.60 -21.11 10.89
CA ALA A 60 8.94 -21.84 9.67
C ALA A 60 8.82 -20.97 8.42
N LYS A 61 7.79 -20.12 8.36
CA LYS A 61 7.58 -19.17 7.26
C LYS A 61 8.67 -18.09 7.26
N LEU A 62 9.01 -17.55 8.42
CA LEU A 62 10.12 -16.61 8.59
C LEU A 62 11.44 -17.20 8.11
N ARG A 63 11.79 -18.42 8.54
CA ARG A 63 13.05 -19.07 8.09
C ARG A 63 13.07 -19.27 6.58
N LYS A 64 11.94 -19.65 5.98
CA LYS A 64 11.80 -19.76 4.53
C LYS A 64 12.01 -18.41 3.85
N ASP A 65 11.39 -17.34 4.35
CA ASP A 65 11.55 -15.99 3.81
C ASP A 65 12.98 -15.49 3.91
N LEU A 66 13.64 -15.70 5.05
CA LEU A 66 15.03 -15.31 5.23
C LEU A 66 15.98 -16.14 4.34
N SER A 67 15.65 -17.39 4.02
CA SER A 67 16.52 -18.21 3.16
C SER A 67 16.80 -17.61 1.78
N PHE A 68 15.91 -16.74 1.27
CA PHE A 68 16.13 -15.99 0.03
C PHE A 68 17.28 -14.97 0.12
N LEU A 69 17.66 -14.55 1.33
CA LEU A 69 18.76 -13.60 1.56
C LEU A 69 20.13 -14.32 1.66
N GLY A 70 20.16 -15.66 1.56
CA GLY A 70 21.36 -16.47 1.75
C GLY A 70 21.61 -16.85 3.22
N PRO A 71 22.87 -17.11 3.63
CA PRO A 71 23.20 -17.48 5.00
C PRO A 71 23.07 -16.28 5.94
N ASN A 72 22.10 -16.28 6.86
CA ASN A 72 21.79 -15.08 7.66
C ASN A 72 21.82 -15.29 9.19
N GLY A 73 22.19 -16.47 9.67
CA GLY A 73 22.22 -16.74 11.10
C GLY A 73 23.00 -18.02 11.40
N VAL A 74 23.15 -18.31 12.69
CA VAL A 74 23.82 -19.52 13.17
C VAL A 74 22.81 -20.41 13.85
N ARG A 75 22.76 -21.69 13.44
CA ARG A 75 21.83 -22.67 14.02
C ARG A 75 22.07 -22.77 15.52
N GLY A 76 21.01 -22.55 16.31
CA GLY A 76 21.08 -22.58 17.77
C GLY A 76 21.52 -21.27 18.43
N VAL A 77 21.90 -20.25 17.67
CA VAL A 77 22.27 -18.91 18.20
C VAL A 77 21.24 -17.86 17.79
N GLY A 78 20.78 -17.87 16.53
CA GLY A 78 19.84 -16.88 16.01
C GLY A 78 20.47 -15.95 14.97
N TYR A 79 19.93 -14.75 14.87
CA TYR A 79 20.29 -13.73 13.90
C TYR A 79 20.92 -12.54 14.61
N ASP A 80 22.04 -12.06 14.08
CA ASP A 80 22.58 -10.76 14.43
C ASP A 80 21.65 -9.68 13.87
N VAL A 81 21.07 -8.87 14.77
CA VAL A 81 20.01 -7.91 14.45
C VAL A 81 20.52 -6.88 13.42
N ALA A 82 21.71 -6.33 13.65
CA ALA A 82 22.28 -5.32 12.76
C ALA A 82 22.60 -5.91 11.38
N LYS A 83 23.25 -7.07 11.32
CA LYS A 83 23.59 -7.72 10.04
C LYS A 83 22.36 -8.16 9.25
N LEU A 84 21.36 -8.72 9.94
CA LEU A 84 20.13 -9.15 9.29
C LEU A 84 19.36 -7.94 8.74
N ARG A 85 19.29 -6.85 9.51
CA ARG A 85 18.69 -5.59 9.08
C ARG A 85 19.35 -5.07 7.80
N THR A 86 20.66 -4.89 7.78
CA THR A 86 21.40 -4.41 6.60
C THR A 86 21.16 -5.30 5.38
N ARG A 87 21.15 -6.62 5.57
CA ARG A 87 20.92 -7.55 4.46
C ARG A 87 19.49 -7.46 3.91
N ILE A 88 18.49 -7.25 4.77
CA ILE A 88 17.12 -7.01 4.32
C ILE A 88 17.03 -5.66 3.59
N GLU A 89 17.68 -4.61 4.08
CA GLU A 89 17.76 -3.31 3.40
C GLU A 89 18.37 -3.44 2.00
N ASP A 90 19.48 -4.18 1.86
CA ASP A 90 20.14 -4.46 0.57
C ASP A 90 19.20 -5.14 -0.43
N VAL A 91 18.50 -6.19 0.02
CA VAL A 91 17.58 -6.94 -0.83
C VAL A 91 16.35 -6.11 -1.21
N LEU A 92 15.88 -5.24 -0.33
CA LEU A 92 14.78 -4.31 -0.61
C LEU A 92 15.23 -3.08 -1.40
N GLY A 93 16.52 -2.93 -1.69
CA GLY A 93 17.08 -1.79 -2.44
C GLY A 93 17.16 -0.49 -1.64
N LEU A 94 17.05 -0.55 -0.31
CA LEU A 94 16.99 0.62 0.57
C LEU A 94 18.36 1.21 0.92
N SER A 95 19.46 0.48 0.66
CA SER A 95 20.81 0.83 1.12
C SER A 95 21.39 2.11 0.50
N GLN A 96 20.91 2.51 -0.68
CA GLN A 96 21.31 3.76 -1.33
C GLN A 96 20.45 4.96 -0.88
N GLY A 97 19.40 4.71 -0.09
CA GLY A 97 18.33 5.66 0.16
C GLY A 97 17.51 5.96 -1.10
N HIS A 98 16.27 6.36 -0.89
CA HIS A 98 15.36 6.77 -1.95
C HIS A 98 15.01 8.24 -1.80
N ARG A 99 15.19 8.97 -2.89
CA ARG A 99 14.83 10.39 -2.98
C ARG A 99 13.42 10.49 -3.52
N VAL A 100 12.54 11.11 -2.75
CA VAL A 100 11.11 11.18 -3.02
C VAL A 100 10.74 12.61 -3.41
N VAL A 101 10.06 12.76 -4.55
CA VAL A 101 9.36 14.01 -4.89
C VAL A 101 7.87 13.83 -4.64
N LEU A 102 7.25 14.85 -4.06
CA LEU A 102 5.82 14.84 -3.76
C LEU A 102 5.08 15.82 -4.68
N ILE A 103 4.03 15.36 -5.34
CA ILE A 103 3.20 16.17 -6.23
C ILE A 103 1.83 16.34 -5.58
N GLY A 104 1.45 17.60 -5.34
CA GLY A 104 0.25 18.01 -4.61
C GLY A 104 0.56 18.35 -3.15
N ALA A 105 0.55 19.64 -2.81
CA ALA A 105 0.67 20.21 -1.47
C ALA A 105 -0.69 20.45 -0.79
N GLY A 106 -1.68 19.60 -1.11
CA GLY A 106 -2.93 19.52 -0.38
C GLY A 106 -2.77 18.92 1.03
N ASN A 107 -3.89 18.56 1.67
CA ASN A 107 -3.87 18.02 3.04
C ASN A 107 -3.01 16.75 3.16
N LEU A 108 -3.19 15.79 2.25
CA LEU A 108 -2.43 14.54 2.25
C LEU A 108 -0.94 14.78 1.96
N GLY A 109 -0.63 15.56 0.93
CA GLY A 109 0.76 15.83 0.56
C GLY A 109 1.54 16.51 1.68
N ARG A 110 0.95 17.52 2.32
CA ARG A 110 1.56 18.20 3.48
C ARG A 110 1.77 17.26 4.66
N ALA A 111 0.82 16.36 4.93
CA ALA A 111 0.96 15.36 5.99
C ALA A 111 2.12 14.39 5.71
N LEU A 112 2.35 14.03 4.45
CA LEU A 112 3.41 13.11 4.04
C LEU A 112 4.81 13.74 4.07
N VAL A 113 4.93 15.05 3.80
CA VAL A 113 6.24 15.74 3.83
C VAL A 113 6.92 15.65 5.20
N GLY A 114 6.16 15.78 6.29
CA GLY A 114 6.66 15.69 7.66
C GLY A 114 6.65 14.28 8.25
N TYR A 115 6.31 13.25 7.47
CA TYR A 115 6.14 11.91 8.02
C TYR A 115 7.49 11.26 8.35
N GLY A 116 7.88 11.25 9.63
CA GLY A 116 9.14 10.69 10.10
C GLY A 116 9.37 9.22 9.73
N GLY A 117 8.31 8.45 9.45
CA GLY A 117 8.42 7.07 9.00
C GLY A 117 9.07 6.89 7.63
N PHE A 118 9.17 7.93 6.81
CA PHE A 118 9.96 7.89 5.56
C PHE A 118 11.46 7.85 5.86
N GLY A 119 11.95 8.77 6.70
CA GLY A 119 13.38 8.84 7.05
C GLY A 119 13.89 7.55 7.69
N VAL A 120 13.13 6.98 8.63
CA VAL A 120 13.46 5.70 9.30
C VAL A 120 13.56 4.54 8.31
N ARG A 121 12.85 4.61 7.17
CA ARG A 121 12.80 3.56 6.15
C ARG A 121 13.69 3.85 4.94
N GLY A 122 14.59 4.84 5.04
CA GLY A 122 15.52 5.20 3.97
C GLY A 122 14.91 6.05 2.86
N PHE A 123 13.77 6.68 3.08
CA PHE A 123 13.14 7.60 2.14
C PHE A 123 13.34 9.06 2.60
N THR A 124 13.80 9.91 1.70
CA THR A 124 13.99 11.35 1.95
C THR A 124 13.14 12.14 0.96
N VAL A 125 12.22 12.95 1.46
CA VAL A 125 11.49 13.90 0.60
C VAL A 125 12.43 15.04 0.24
N VAL A 126 12.65 15.26 -1.06
CA VAL A 126 13.63 16.22 -1.56
C VAL A 126 12.99 17.45 -2.22
N ALA A 127 11.73 17.34 -2.64
CA ALA A 127 10.96 18.46 -3.15
C ALA A 127 9.46 18.16 -3.08
N ILE A 128 8.68 19.24 -3.04
CA ILE A 128 7.23 19.24 -3.18
C ILE A 128 6.83 20.22 -4.29
N PHE A 129 5.89 19.79 -5.12
CA PHE A 129 5.38 20.54 -6.26
C PHE A 129 3.86 20.72 -6.15
N ASP A 130 3.36 21.88 -6.58
CA ASP A 130 1.93 22.17 -6.68
C ASP A 130 1.68 23.18 -7.81
N ASN A 131 0.42 23.34 -8.24
CA ASN A 131 0.01 24.35 -9.24
C ASN A 131 -0.79 25.51 -8.63
N ASP A 132 -1.21 25.43 -7.37
CA ASP A 132 -1.94 26.48 -6.69
C ASP A 132 -0.97 27.63 -6.29
N PRO A 133 -1.13 28.83 -6.87
CA PRO A 133 -0.28 29.97 -6.56
C PRO A 133 -0.30 30.38 -5.08
N SER A 134 -1.34 29.99 -4.34
CA SER A 134 -1.47 30.31 -2.92
C SER A 134 -0.51 29.49 -2.05
N VAL A 135 -0.14 28.27 -2.47
CA VAL A 135 0.76 27.38 -1.72
C VAL A 135 2.19 27.40 -2.25
N ILE A 136 2.39 27.74 -3.53
CA ILE A 136 3.73 27.88 -4.13
C ILE A 136 4.54 28.92 -3.34
N GLY A 137 5.78 28.57 -3.01
CA GLY A 137 6.68 29.40 -2.20
C GLY A 137 6.53 29.21 -0.68
N GLN A 138 5.47 28.56 -0.21
CA GLN A 138 5.35 28.21 1.21
C GLN A 138 6.32 27.09 1.60
N SER A 139 6.67 27.01 2.89
CA SER A 139 7.57 25.98 3.42
C SER A 139 6.83 24.98 4.31
N TYR A 140 7.06 23.70 4.05
CA TYR A 140 6.55 22.58 4.85
C TYR A 140 7.71 21.66 5.22
N ALA A 141 7.94 21.44 6.52
CA ALA A 141 9.08 20.69 7.05
C ALA A 141 10.44 21.07 6.43
N GLY A 142 10.65 22.36 6.14
CA GLY A 142 11.89 22.88 5.55
C GLY A 142 11.98 22.77 4.02
N LEU A 143 10.97 22.20 3.34
CA LEU A 143 10.88 22.15 1.89
C LEU A 143 9.97 23.25 1.37
N VAL A 144 10.45 24.01 0.39
CA VAL A 144 9.66 25.04 -0.31
C VAL A 144 8.83 24.40 -1.42
N VAL A 145 7.54 24.72 -1.48
CA VAL A 145 6.65 24.29 -2.57
C VAL A 145 7.05 24.98 -3.86
N ARG A 146 7.33 24.17 -4.88
CA ARG A 146 7.74 24.61 -6.21
C ARG A 146 6.55 24.51 -7.16
N ASP A 147 6.59 25.32 -8.21
CA ASP A 147 5.61 25.22 -9.29
C ASP A 147 5.80 23.91 -10.05
N VAL A 148 4.71 23.15 -10.27
CA VAL A 148 4.71 21.90 -11.02
C VAL A 148 5.14 22.07 -12.49
N GLU A 149 5.06 23.27 -13.06
CA GLU A 149 5.61 23.58 -14.38
C GLU A 149 7.14 23.43 -14.42
N GLN A 150 7.81 23.53 -13.27
CA GLN A 150 9.26 23.32 -13.16
C GLN A 150 9.64 21.85 -12.98
N LEU A 151 8.66 20.93 -12.85
CA LEU A 151 8.88 19.53 -12.51
C LEU A 151 9.90 18.87 -13.43
N THR A 152 9.63 18.81 -14.73
CA THR A 152 10.48 18.12 -15.71
C THR A 152 11.92 18.66 -15.73
N ALA A 153 12.08 19.98 -15.57
CA ALA A 153 13.40 20.62 -15.55
C ALA A 153 14.20 20.30 -14.28
N GLN A 154 13.54 20.03 -13.16
CA GLN A 154 14.20 19.83 -11.88
C GLN A 154 14.48 18.37 -11.52
N ILE A 155 13.77 17.41 -12.12
CA ILE A 155 14.01 15.97 -11.89
C ILE A 155 15.49 15.58 -12.04
N PRO A 156 16.24 16.03 -13.07
CA PRO A 156 17.67 15.67 -13.19
C PRO A 156 18.53 16.17 -12.03
N ALA A 157 18.27 17.37 -11.51
CA ALA A 157 19.02 17.94 -10.39
C ALA A 157 18.62 17.30 -9.05
N LEU A 158 17.35 16.95 -8.91
CA LEU A 158 16.82 16.32 -7.70
C LEU A 158 17.12 14.82 -7.63
N THR A 159 17.42 14.18 -8.76
CA THR A 159 17.64 12.73 -8.92
C THR A 159 16.69 11.87 -8.07
N PRO A 160 15.36 12.08 -8.14
CA PRO A 160 14.43 11.27 -7.38
C PRO A 160 14.34 9.86 -7.96
N THR A 161 14.11 8.90 -7.08
CA THR A 161 13.88 7.50 -7.45
C THR A 161 12.39 7.15 -7.40
N ILE A 162 11.59 7.93 -6.67
CA ILE A 162 10.16 7.70 -6.45
C ILE A 162 9.42 9.04 -6.49
N ALA A 163 8.25 9.06 -7.14
CA ALA A 163 7.27 10.13 -6.98
C ALA A 163 6.09 9.67 -6.14
N VAL A 164 5.59 10.55 -5.28
CA VAL A 164 4.31 10.40 -4.61
C VAL A 164 3.33 11.38 -5.24
N VAL A 165 2.23 10.86 -5.79
CA VAL A 165 1.19 11.66 -6.44
C VAL A 165 -0.01 11.72 -5.51
N ALA A 166 -0.29 12.92 -4.99
CA ALA A 166 -1.37 13.22 -4.05
C ALA A 166 -2.24 14.39 -4.57
N VAL A 167 -2.52 14.38 -5.87
CA VAL A 167 -3.35 15.36 -6.58
C VAL A 167 -4.77 14.82 -6.83
N PRO A 168 -5.75 15.67 -7.16
CA PRO A 168 -7.07 15.24 -7.62
C PRO A 168 -7.01 14.40 -8.91
N ASP A 169 -8.03 13.59 -9.15
CA ASP A 169 -8.12 12.65 -10.30
C ASP A 169 -7.88 13.33 -11.65
N GLU A 170 -8.44 14.54 -11.81
CA GLU A 170 -8.38 15.33 -13.04
C GLU A 170 -6.95 15.67 -13.47
N ALA A 171 -6.02 15.78 -12.50
CA ALA A 171 -4.62 16.14 -12.74
C ALA A 171 -3.68 14.93 -12.71
N ALA A 172 -4.15 13.77 -12.24
CA ALA A 172 -3.27 12.66 -11.86
C ALA A 172 -2.56 12.01 -13.06
N GLN A 173 -3.26 11.83 -14.19
CA GLN A 173 -2.65 11.27 -15.40
C GLN A 173 -1.64 12.22 -16.04
N ASP A 174 -1.96 13.52 -16.13
CA ASP A 174 -1.04 14.51 -16.70
C ASP A 174 0.26 14.60 -15.88
N VAL A 175 0.16 14.56 -14.55
CA VAL A 175 1.31 14.46 -13.65
C VAL A 175 2.10 13.18 -13.91
N CYS A 176 1.43 12.03 -14.03
CA CYS A 176 2.07 10.76 -14.34
C CYS A 176 2.89 10.84 -15.64
N ASP A 177 2.30 11.38 -16.70
CA ASP A 177 2.94 11.49 -18.01
C ASP A 177 4.17 12.41 -17.95
N ARG A 178 4.10 13.52 -17.21
CA ARG A 178 5.25 14.41 -16.98
C ARG A 178 6.38 13.71 -16.22
N LEU A 179 6.06 12.91 -15.21
CA LEU A 179 7.04 12.13 -14.43
C LEU A 179 7.69 11.03 -15.28
N VAL A 180 6.91 10.33 -16.10
CA VAL A 180 7.39 9.32 -17.04
C VAL A 180 8.32 9.97 -18.08
N ALA A 181 7.93 11.11 -18.65
CA ALA A 181 8.76 11.85 -19.61
C ALA A 181 10.08 12.35 -18.99
N ALA A 182 10.07 12.64 -17.68
CA ALA A 182 11.27 13.00 -16.93
C ALA A 182 12.14 11.79 -16.54
N GLY A 183 11.77 10.57 -16.93
CA GLY A 183 12.54 9.35 -16.73
C GLY A 183 12.38 8.72 -15.35
N LEU A 184 11.30 9.03 -14.63
CA LEU A 184 11.10 8.51 -13.28
C LEU A 184 10.64 7.05 -13.29
N PRO A 185 11.30 6.14 -12.56
CA PRO A 185 11.04 4.71 -12.68
C PRO A 185 9.91 4.20 -11.78
N SER A 186 9.45 4.99 -10.80
CA SER A 186 8.50 4.52 -9.79
C SER A 186 7.57 5.63 -9.29
N ILE A 187 6.28 5.32 -9.24
CA ILE A 187 5.20 6.24 -8.85
C ILE A 187 4.32 5.55 -7.80
N LEU A 188 4.14 6.19 -6.66
CA LEU A 188 3.14 5.87 -5.66
C LEU A 188 1.97 6.85 -5.80
N SER A 189 0.80 6.38 -6.22
CA SER A 189 -0.38 7.21 -6.44
C SER A 189 -1.41 7.04 -5.32
N PHE A 190 -1.85 8.15 -4.75
CA PHE A 190 -3.03 8.23 -3.89
C PHE A 190 -4.27 8.74 -4.64
N ALA A 191 -4.14 9.03 -5.94
CA ALA A 191 -5.29 9.37 -6.77
C ALA A 191 -6.20 8.12 -6.92
N PRO A 192 -7.52 8.25 -6.74
CA PRO A 192 -8.48 7.20 -7.05
C PRO A 192 -8.33 6.65 -8.49
N LEU A 193 -8.02 7.53 -9.45
CA LEU A 193 -7.81 7.18 -10.85
C LEU A 193 -6.69 6.15 -11.04
N GLU A 194 -6.96 5.14 -11.88
CA GLU A 194 -5.94 4.20 -12.33
C GLU A 194 -5.04 4.84 -13.39
N LEU A 195 -3.76 5.05 -13.03
CA LEU A 195 -2.78 5.70 -13.90
C LEU A 195 -2.25 4.74 -14.96
N ARG A 196 -2.11 5.25 -16.17
CA ARG A 196 -1.47 4.56 -17.29
C ARG A 196 0.00 4.96 -17.36
N ALA A 197 0.89 3.96 -17.38
CA ALA A 197 2.32 4.17 -17.53
C ALA A 197 2.93 3.05 -18.41
N PRO A 198 4.07 3.31 -19.09
CA PRO A 198 4.81 2.28 -19.81
C PRO A 198 5.31 1.16 -18.89
N ALA A 199 5.55 -0.03 -19.45
CA ALA A 199 5.95 -1.23 -18.68
C ALA A 199 7.25 -1.08 -17.86
N HIS A 200 8.12 -0.11 -18.18
CA HIS A 200 9.35 0.15 -17.45
C HIS A 200 9.14 1.04 -16.20
N VAL A 201 7.95 1.63 -16.03
CA VAL A 201 7.60 2.47 -14.88
C VAL A 201 6.68 1.67 -13.96
N GLN A 202 7.10 1.51 -12.71
CA GLN A 202 6.27 0.87 -11.70
C GLN A 202 5.28 1.89 -11.13
N VAL A 203 3.99 1.57 -11.22
CA VAL A 203 2.94 2.36 -10.56
C VAL A 203 2.32 1.52 -9.46
N ARG A 204 2.28 2.06 -8.24
CA ARG A 204 1.58 1.47 -7.10
C ARG A 204 0.50 2.43 -6.64
N ARG A 205 -0.75 1.97 -6.62
CA ARG A 205 -1.88 2.72 -6.08
C ARG A 205 -2.06 2.43 -4.59
N VAL A 206 -2.43 3.45 -3.82
CA VAL A 206 -2.89 3.36 -2.43
C VAL A 206 -4.27 4.00 -2.36
N ASP A 207 -5.28 3.18 -2.06
CA ASP A 207 -6.65 3.63 -1.86
C ASP A 207 -7.04 3.41 -0.39
N LEU A 208 -6.86 4.45 0.42
CA LEU A 208 -7.14 4.36 1.86
C LEU A 208 -8.62 4.08 2.15
N ALA A 209 -9.54 4.50 1.27
CA ALA A 209 -10.96 4.26 1.44
C ALA A 209 -11.30 2.77 1.22
N MET A 210 -10.71 2.16 0.20
CA MET A 210 -10.83 0.72 -0.03
C MET A 210 -10.28 -0.11 1.14
N GLU A 211 -9.13 0.28 1.70
CA GLU A 211 -8.56 -0.41 2.87
C GLU A 211 -9.50 -0.33 4.09
N LEU A 212 -10.11 0.83 4.34
CA LEU A 212 -11.11 0.98 5.41
C LEU A 212 -12.38 0.16 5.15
N GLN A 213 -12.84 0.07 3.90
CA GLN A 213 -13.98 -0.75 3.52
C GLN A 213 -13.72 -2.24 3.79
N MET A 214 -12.50 -2.72 3.48
CA MET A 214 -12.09 -4.10 3.76
C MET A 214 -12.08 -4.38 5.27
N LEU A 215 -11.56 -3.46 6.09
CA LEU A 215 -11.61 -3.59 7.54
C LEU A 215 -13.05 -3.62 8.07
N SER A 216 -13.95 -2.82 7.51
CA SER A 216 -15.37 -2.83 7.88
C SER A 216 -16.03 -4.17 7.55
N PHE A 217 -15.67 -4.80 6.43
CA PHE A 217 -16.18 -6.11 6.06
C PHE A 217 -15.70 -7.20 7.02
N ASP A 218 -14.41 -7.20 7.37
CA ASP A 218 -13.83 -8.18 8.29
C ASP A 218 -14.43 -8.05 9.70
N ALA A 219 -14.65 -6.81 10.17
CA ALA A 219 -15.34 -6.56 11.43
C ALA A 219 -16.77 -7.14 11.43
N ALA A 220 -17.55 -6.85 10.39
CA ALA A 220 -18.91 -7.36 10.26
C ALA A 220 -18.98 -8.90 10.18
N ARG A 221 -17.95 -9.54 9.61
CA ARG A 221 -17.87 -11.00 9.49
C ARG A 221 -17.48 -11.67 10.81
N ASN A 222 -16.67 -11.00 11.63
CA ASN A 222 -16.32 -11.46 12.97
C ASN A 222 -17.48 -11.29 13.97
N ASP A 223 -18.37 -10.33 13.73
CA ASP A 223 -19.57 -10.08 14.54
C ASP A 223 -20.78 -10.95 14.15
N ALA A 224 -20.73 -11.67 13.03
CA ALA A 224 -21.80 -12.58 12.64
C ALA A 224 -21.87 -13.77 13.60
N PRO A 225 -23.05 -14.09 14.20
CA PRO A 225 -23.17 -15.24 15.09
C PRO A 225 -22.80 -16.51 14.33
N ALA A 226 -21.96 -17.35 14.95
CA ALA A 226 -21.61 -18.66 14.42
C ALA A 226 -22.90 -19.41 14.07
N LEU A 227 -23.08 -19.73 12.78
CA LEU A 227 -24.20 -20.58 12.36
C LEU A 227 -24.11 -21.90 13.14
N PRO A 228 -25.22 -22.39 13.73
CA PRO A 228 -25.18 -23.63 14.48
C PRO A 228 -24.72 -24.77 13.58
N GLU A 229 -23.68 -25.46 14.05
CA GLU A 229 -23.10 -26.64 13.41
C GLU A 229 -24.21 -27.67 13.17
N ILE A 230 -24.45 -27.99 11.90
CA ILE A 230 -25.48 -28.95 11.51
C ILE A 230 -24.99 -30.33 11.97
N ALA A 231 -25.56 -30.85 13.05
CA ALA A 231 -25.23 -32.16 13.59
C ALA A 231 -25.39 -33.24 12.50
N GLU A 232 -24.32 -34.01 12.27
CA GLU A 232 -24.32 -35.18 11.40
C GLU A 232 -25.41 -36.16 11.84
N VAL A 233 -26.44 -36.36 11.01
CA VAL A 233 -27.40 -37.44 11.19
C VAL A 233 -26.74 -38.73 10.71
N GLY A 234 -26.40 -39.57 11.68
CA GLY A 234 -25.76 -40.87 11.50
C GLY A 234 -26.51 -41.82 10.56
N SER A 235 -25.69 -42.56 9.82
CA SER A 235 -26.04 -43.64 8.89
C SER A 235 -26.91 -44.73 9.54
N GLY A 236 -28.06 -45.02 8.92
CA GLY A 236 -28.87 -46.21 9.17
C GLY A 236 -29.33 -46.80 7.84
N ARG A 237 -28.82 -47.99 7.47
CA ARG A 237 -29.07 -48.67 6.19
C ARG A 237 -30.44 -49.37 6.13
N VAL A 238 -31.15 -49.10 5.02
CA VAL A 238 -31.88 -50.01 4.10
C VAL A 238 -33.18 -50.69 4.55
N ALA A 239 -34.28 -50.34 3.88
CA ALA A 239 -35.23 -51.32 3.33
C ALA A 239 -35.75 -50.86 1.96
N ARG A 240 -35.53 -51.70 0.95
CA ARG A 240 -35.98 -51.56 -0.44
C ARG A 240 -37.52 -51.57 -0.53
N ARG A 241 -38.09 -50.70 -1.37
CA ARG A 241 -39.23 -51.07 -2.24
C ARG A 241 -39.32 -50.16 -3.47
N VAL A 242 -39.37 -50.81 -4.63
CA VAL A 242 -39.69 -50.36 -6.01
C VAL A 242 -40.61 -51.47 -6.55
N PRO A 243 -41.49 -51.35 -7.58
CA PRO A 243 -41.96 -50.26 -8.49
C PRO A 243 -43.54 -50.17 -8.47
N PRO A 244 -44.35 -49.67 -9.45
CA PRO A 244 -44.09 -49.31 -10.87
C PRO A 244 -44.72 -47.99 -11.41
N PRO A 245 -44.44 -47.65 -12.70
CA PRO A 245 -44.67 -46.32 -13.29
C PRO A 245 -45.96 -46.27 -14.12
N SER A 246 -46.51 -45.07 -14.39
CA SER A 246 -47.22 -44.79 -15.67
C SER A 246 -47.67 -43.32 -15.84
N HIS A 247 -47.24 -42.76 -16.99
CA HIS A 247 -47.98 -41.93 -17.97
C HIS A 247 -48.59 -40.57 -17.54
N LEU A 248 -48.03 -39.45 -18.02
CA LEU A 248 -48.30 -38.72 -19.28
C LEU A 248 -49.57 -37.85 -19.26
N THR A 249 -49.46 -36.71 -19.97
CA THR A 249 -50.50 -35.76 -20.46
C THR A 249 -50.77 -34.54 -19.54
N HIS A 250 -50.94 -33.30 -20.01
CA HIS A 250 -50.77 -32.64 -21.31
C HIS A 250 -50.99 -31.12 -21.11
N ALA A 251 -50.33 -30.33 -21.97
CA ALA A 251 -50.69 -29.00 -22.49
C ALA A 251 -50.85 -27.76 -21.56
N ALA A 252 -50.06 -26.75 -21.94
CA ALA A 252 -50.29 -25.30 -21.76
C ALA A 252 -51.47 -24.81 -22.66
N PRO A 253 -51.68 -23.51 -22.99
CA PRO A 253 -51.21 -22.21 -22.45
C PRO A 253 -52.36 -21.16 -22.31
N VAL A 254 -51.99 -19.87 -22.18
CA VAL A 254 -52.67 -18.62 -22.64
C VAL A 254 -53.12 -17.63 -21.54
N GLU A 255 -52.27 -16.60 -21.36
CA GLU A 255 -52.47 -15.12 -21.29
C GLU A 255 -53.90 -14.50 -21.47
N PRO A 256 -54.12 -13.16 -21.38
CA PRO A 256 -53.33 -12.06 -20.79
C PRO A 256 -54.18 -10.99 -20.00
N ALA A 257 -53.47 -9.96 -19.51
CA ALA A 257 -53.76 -8.53 -19.75
C ALA A 257 -54.35 -7.62 -18.63
N ARG A 258 -53.68 -6.45 -18.53
CA ARG A 258 -54.15 -5.06 -18.34
C ARG A 258 -54.15 -4.45 -16.92
N GLY A 259 -53.52 -3.26 -16.84
CA GLY A 259 -53.99 -2.17 -15.97
C GLY A 259 -52.91 -1.24 -15.37
N ARG A 260 -52.44 -0.24 -16.13
CA ARG A 260 -51.76 1.00 -15.68
C ARG A 260 -52.75 1.92 -14.89
N PRO A 261 -52.44 3.15 -14.40
CA PRO A 261 -51.17 3.85 -14.11
C PRO A 261 -51.16 4.77 -12.82
N THR A 262 -49.99 5.39 -12.57
CA THR A 262 -49.71 6.78 -12.07
C THR A 262 -50.16 7.28 -10.68
N ARG A 263 -49.20 7.87 -9.93
CA ARG A 263 -49.23 9.32 -9.57
C ARG A 263 -47.84 9.87 -9.16
N ARG A 264 -47.44 10.96 -9.83
CA ARG A 264 -46.37 11.92 -9.48
C ARG A 264 -46.83 12.84 -8.35
N THR A 265 -45.91 13.29 -7.49
CA THR A 265 -45.71 14.72 -7.13
C THR A 265 -44.37 14.90 -6.40
N ALA A 266 -43.59 15.87 -6.88
CA ALA A 266 -42.45 16.55 -6.24
C ALA A 266 -42.78 18.07 -6.28
N PRO A 267 -41.88 19.01 -5.94
CA PRO A 267 -41.05 19.20 -4.74
C PRO A 267 -41.32 20.60 -4.10
N HIS A 268 -40.65 20.95 -3.01
CA HIS A 268 -40.52 22.35 -2.55
C HIS A 268 -39.06 22.72 -2.29
N SER A 269 -38.66 23.85 -2.88
CA SER A 269 -37.43 24.61 -2.69
C SER A 269 -37.74 25.92 -1.95
N ALA A 270 -36.81 26.41 -1.13
CA ALA A 270 -36.29 27.80 -1.12
C ALA A 270 -35.61 28.19 0.22
N THR A 271 -34.43 28.78 0.06
CA THR A 271 -33.42 29.42 0.94
C THR A 271 -33.86 30.79 1.54
N PRO A 272 -32.97 31.67 2.06
CA PRO A 272 -32.07 31.62 3.24
C PRO A 272 -32.23 32.89 4.15
N HIS A 273 -31.44 33.03 5.24
CA HIS A 273 -31.29 34.29 6.00
C HIS A 273 -29.82 34.63 6.30
N SER A 274 -29.54 35.93 6.40
CA SER A 274 -28.23 36.60 6.40
C SER A 274 -27.88 37.30 7.74
N ALA A 275 -26.61 37.75 7.83
CA ALA A 275 -26.02 38.82 8.66
C ALA A 275 -25.80 38.51 10.17
N THR A 276 -24.76 38.97 10.90
CA THR A 276 -23.92 40.20 10.81
C THR A 276 -22.67 40.04 11.71
N GLU A 277 -21.53 40.68 11.36
CA GLU A 277 -20.40 40.97 12.27
C GLU A 277 -20.75 42.12 13.28
N PRO A 278 -19.92 42.37 14.33
CA PRO A 278 -18.89 43.43 14.20
C PRO A 278 -17.57 43.21 14.97
N SER A 279 -16.46 43.49 14.28
CA SER A 279 -15.28 44.35 14.59
C SER A 279 -14.74 44.67 16.02
N THR A 280 -13.40 44.53 16.10
CA THR A 280 -12.31 45.43 16.61
C THR A 280 -11.67 45.39 18.02
N LYS A 281 -10.32 45.56 17.95
CA LYS A 281 -9.26 45.96 18.93
C LYS A 281 -8.69 44.83 19.80
N GLY A 282 -7.39 44.52 19.89
CA GLY A 282 -6.14 45.23 19.55
C GLY A 282 -5.35 45.54 20.83
N SER A 283 -4.20 44.89 21.08
CA SER A 283 -3.01 45.52 21.67
C SER A 283 -1.80 44.58 21.74
N VAL A 284 -0.68 45.14 21.30
CA VAL A 284 0.72 44.74 21.47
C VAL A 284 1.15 45.01 22.93
N ILE A 285 2.19 44.32 23.42
CA ILE A 285 3.41 44.86 24.10
C ILE A 285 4.22 43.70 24.69
N THR A 286 5.43 43.50 24.14
CA THR A 286 6.62 42.93 24.78
C THR A 286 7.44 44.06 25.41
N PRO A 287 8.32 43.73 26.36
CA PRO A 287 9.73 43.55 25.98
C PRO A 287 10.24 42.13 26.18
#